data_AF-A0A7G9B3S1-F1
#
_entry.id   AF-A0A7G9B3S1-F1
#
_cell.length_a   1.000
_cell.length_b   1.000
_cell.length_c   1.000
_cell.angle_alpha   90.00
_cell.angle_beta   90.00
_cell.angle_gamma   90.00
#
_symmetry.space_group_name_H-M   'P 1'
#
loop_
_entity.id
_entity.type
_entity.pdbx_description
1 polymer ?
#
loop_
_entity_poly.entity_id
_entity_poly.type
_entity_poly.pdbx_seq_one_letter_code
_entity_poly.pdbx_strand_id
1 'polypeptide(L)'
;MKFKKRGDGAQDSAPAPEEAVSGRQKPVFIYIIILFTVAFILILVSFVMHQRSNQQVLGELHNNVNAIEELQDALDENLRLQKELAKTQKELSSASEQLEREQALRKSEEDESAALLSLYSLQQLYAAGDYAKCEEVIDQYEESGVVDALPTESTDAAVVSPLQRYQQLKEGVAQKMAEAAE
;
A
#
# COMPACT_ATOMS: atom_id res chain seq x y z
N MET A 1 48.29 51.76 -45.95
CA MET A 1 47.36 51.06 -46.86
C MET A 1 47.89 49.65 -47.12
N LYS A 2 46.98 48.66 -47.00
CA LYS A 2 46.82 47.43 -47.83
C LYS A 2 48.10 46.67 -48.23
N PHE A 3 48.36 45.49 -47.66
CA PHE A 3 47.85 44.15 -48.01
C PHE A 3 48.63 43.44 -49.12
N LYS A 4 48.67 42.10 -48.97
CA LYS A 4 48.84 41.03 -49.97
C LYS A 4 50.33 40.72 -50.28
N LYS A 5 50.78 39.48 -50.47
CA LYS A 5 50.17 38.14 -50.72
C LYS A 5 51.37 37.16 -50.71
N ARG A 6 51.41 36.10 -49.91
CA ARG A 6 50.88 34.73 -50.15
C ARG A 6 51.49 34.02 -51.37
N GLY A 7 52.13 32.88 -51.10
CA GLY A 7 52.49 31.80 -52.04
C GLY A 7 53.99 31.49 -52.00
N ASP A 8 54.47 30.25 -51.99
CA ASP A 8 53.86 28.91 -51.92
C ASP A 8 55.03 27.89 -51.84
N GLY A 9 54.78 26.67 -51.35
CA GLY A 9 55.64 25.49 -51.53
C GLY A 9 56.82 25.34 -50.56
N ALA A 10 56.73 24.58 -49.47
CA ALA A 10 56.79 23.11 -49.40
C ALA A 10 58.17 22.53 -49.78
N GLN A 11 58.97 22.11 -48.79
CA GLN A 11 59.27 20.69 -48.53
C GLN A 11 60.28 20.52 -47.37
N ASP A 12 59.88 19.62 -46.46
CA ASP A 12 60.68 18.71 -45.62
C ASP A 12 62.16 19.01 -45.35
N SER A 13 62.51 19.07 -44.06
CA SER A 13 63.31 18.01 -43.42
C SER A 13 63.61 18.42 -41.98
N ALA A 14 63.26 17.57 -41.02
CA ALA A 14 63.92 17.58 -39.71
C ALA A 14 65.43 17.35 -39.93
N PRO A 15 66.29 17.87 -39.03
CA PRO A 15 66.89 16.92 -38.10
C PRO A 15 67.06 17.49 -36.67
N ALA A 16 66.96 16.61 -35.68
CA ALA A 16 67.67 16.73 -34.42
C ALA A 16 69.06 16.08 -34.56
N PRO A 17 69.90 16.04 -33.52
CA PRO A 17 70.59 17.11 -32.77
C PRO A 17 72.13 16.90 -32.80
N GLU A 18 72.96 17.88 -32.39
CA GLU A 18 74.33 17.68 -31.82
C GLU A 18 74.93 19.07 -31.46
N GLU A 19 75.00 19.42 -30.18
CA GLU A 19 76.19 19.33 -29.30
C GLU A 19 77.44 20.08 -29.77
N ALA A 20 77.78 21.16 -29.04
CA ALA A 20 79.16 21.65 -28.91
C ALA A 20 79.50 21.85 -27.42
N VAL A 21 80.35 20.96 -26.92
CA VAL A 21 80.94 20.90 -25.58
C VAL A 21 82.01 22.01 -25.48
N SER A 22 82.07 22.90 -24.48
CA SER A 22 82.77 22.70 -23.20
C SER A 22 83.07 24.09 -22.62
N GLY A 23 83.03 24.25 -21.30
CA GLY A 23 83.29 25.55 -20.67
C GLY A 23 82.73 25.73 -19.26
N ARG A 24 83.04 24.80 -18.35
CA ARG A 24 83.23 25.05 -16.91
C ARG A 24 82.19 25.88 -16.12
N GLN A 25 80.92 25.90 -16.55
CA GLN A 25 79.74 26.23 -15.70
C GLN A 25 78.56 25.27 -15.95
N LYS A 26 78.84 24.18 -16.65
CA LYS A 26 77.85 23.20 -17.12
C LYS A 26 77.24 22.26 -16.06
N PRO A 27 77.81 21.99 -14.85
CA PRO A 27 77.09 21.11 -13.93
C PRO A 27 75.81 21.79 -13.45
N VAL A 28 75.87 23.09 -13.12
CA VAL A 28 74.72 23.84 -12.58
C VAL A 28 73.59 23.93 -13.60
N PHE A 29 73.89 24.20 -14.87
CA PHE A 29 72.87 24.25 -15.93
C PHE A 29 72.20 22.89 -16.16
N ILE A 30 72.95 21.79 -16.09
CA ILE A 30 72.39 20.44 -16.19
C ILE A 30 71.45 20.16 -15.01
N TYR A 31 71.85 20.55 -13.79
CA TYR A 31 70.97 20.46 -12.63
C TYR A 31 69.73 21.34 -12.78
N ILE A 32 69.82 22.55 -13.33
CA ILE A 32 68.66 23.42 -13.59
C ILE A 32 67.72 22.79 -14.63
N ILE A 33 68.24 22.19 -15.69
CA ILE A 33 67.41 21.50 -16.70
C ILE A 33 66.72 20.27 -16.11
N ILE A 34 67.43 19.48 -15.30
CA ILE A 34 66.85 18.33 -14.57
C ILE A 34 65.80 18.81 -13.57
N LEU A 35 66.08 19.88 -12.82
CA LEU A 35 65.16 20.42 -11.81
C LEU A 35 63.93 21.05 -12.48
N PHE A 36 64.08 21.68 -13.65
CA PHE A 36 62.98 22.19 -14.46
C PHE A 36 62.13 21.05 -15.04
N THR A 37 62.74 19.98 -15.56
CA THR A 37 62.00 18.80 -16.01
C THR A 37 61.31 18.08 -14.85
N VAL A 38 61.95 17.94 -13.69
CA VAL A 38 61.32 17.39 -12.47
C VAL A 38 60.19 18.29 -11.99
N ALA A 39 60.34 19.61 -11.99
CA ALA A 39 59.28 20.55 -11.64
C ALA A 39 58.12 20.48 -12.64
N PHE A 40 58.40 20.37 -13.93
CA PHE A 40 57.38 20.22 -14.97
C PHE A 40 56.66 18.88 -14.86
N ILE A 41 57.39 17.80 -14.57
CA ILE A 41 56.83 16.48 -14.25
C ILE A 41 56.03 16.56 -12.95
N LEU A 42 56.47 17.29 -11.92
CA LEU A 42 55.73 17.47 -10.67
C LEU A 42 54.47 18.31 -10.88
N ILE A 43 54.49 19.32 -11.75
CA ILE A 43 53.31 20.10 -12.13
C ILE A 43 52.37 19.23 -12.98
N LEU A 44 52.88 18.38 -13.88
CA LEU A 44 52.11 17.40 -14.65
C LEU A 44 51.52 16.30 -13.75
N VAL A 45 52.29 15.77 -12.79
CA VAL A 45 51.84 14.79 -11.79
C VAL A 45 50.85 15.45 -10.83
N SER A 46 51.07 16.71 -10.45
CA SER A 46 50.13 17.50 -9.66
C SER A 46 48.88 17.79 -10.47
N PHE A 47 48.95 18.00 -11.79
CA PHE A 47 47.80 18.16 -12.68
C PHE A 47 47.07 16.83 -12.89
N VAL A 48 47.77 15.70 -12.96
CA VAL A 48 47.21 14.35 -12.96
C VAL A 48 46.57 14.03 -11.61
N MET A 49 47.16 14.48 -10.50
CA MET A 49 46.58 14.42 -9.15
C MET A 49 45.47 15.47 -8.94
N HIS A 50 45.41 16.53 -9.74
CA HIS A 50 44.34 17.53 -9.70
C HIS A 50 43.15 17.11 -10.59
N GLN A 51 43.40 16.40 -11.71
CA GLN A 51 42.40 15.63 -12.43
C GLN A 51 41.94 14.42 -11.62
N ARG A 52 42.84 13.73 -10.90
CA ARG A 52 42.48 12.60 -10.02
C ARG A 52 41.90 13.01 -8.66
N SER A 53 42.16 14.19 -8.11
CA SER A 53 41.49 14.64 -6.88
C SER A 53 40.15 15.29 -7.16
N ASN A 54 39.98 15.96 -8.30
CA ASN A 54 38.62 16.22 -8.79
C ASN A 54 37.93 14.92 -9.27
N GLN A 55 38.62 13.88 -9.74
CA GLN A 55 38.04 12.53 -9.96
C GLN A 55 38.06 11.61 -8.73
N GLN A 56 38.57 12.01 -7.57
CA GLN A 56 38.35 11.28 -6.32
C GLN A 56 37.17 11.91 -5.58
N VAL A 57 36.93 13.21 -5.79
CA VAL A 57 35.68 13.85 -5.35
C VAL A 57 34.55 13.66 -6.38
N LEU A 58 34.82 13.39 -7.67
CA LEU A 58 33.81 13.02 -8.67
C LEU A 58 33.79 11.54 -9.10
N GLY A 59 34.82 10.74 -8.82
CA GLY A 59 34.85 9.30 -9.16
C GLY A 59 34.40 8.40 -8.02
N GLU A 60 34.49 8.87 -6.77
CA GLU A 60 33.59 8.37 -5.72
C GLU A 60 32.17 8.85 -5.99
N LEU A 61 31.95 10.02 -6.61
CA LEU A 61 30.61 10.49 -6.97
C LEU A 61 30.02 9.84 -8.24
N HIS A 62 30.79 9.26 -9.15
CA HIS A 62 30.23 8.66 -10.38
C HIS A 62 29.76 7.22 -10.16
N ASN A 63 30.47 6.45 -9.32
CA ASN A 63 29.95 5.18 -8.80
C ASN A 63 28.89 5.42 -7.72
N ASN A 64 28.95 6.53 -6.97
CA ASN A 64 27.85 6.94 -6.11
C ASN A 64 26.68 7.54 -6.88
N VAL A 65 26.78 8.09 -8.10
CA VAL A 65 25.58 8.59 -8.83
C VAL A 65 24.79 7.41 -9.40
N ASN A 66 25.43 6.38 -9.95
CA ASN A 66 24.72 5.15 -10.32
C ASN A 66 24.18 4.41 -9.09
N ALA A 67 24.94 4.34 -7.98
CA ALA A 67 24.44 3.73 -6.75
C ALA A 67 23.41 4.60 -6.02
N ILE A 68 23.42 5.93 -6.17
CA ILE A 68 22.40 6.87 -5.64
C ILE A 68 21.18 6.93 -6.55
N GLU A 69 21.30 6.74 -7.86
CA GLU A 69 20.18 6.51 -8.78
C GLU A 69 19.54 5.15 -8.47
N GLU A 70 20.33 4.08 -8.33
CA GLU A 70 19.81 2.76 -7.96
C GLU A 70 19.22 2.74 -6.54
N LEU A 71 19.78 3.53 -5.60
CA LEU A 71 19.20 3.73 -4.28
C LEU A 71 17.92 4.59 -4.33
N GLN A 72 17.85 5.61 -5.20
CA GLN A 72 16.62 6.40 -5.41
C GLN A 72 15.52 5.55 -6.05
N ASP A 73 15.85 4.75 -7.06
CA ASP A 73 14.92 3.80 -7.68
C ASP A 73 14.43 2.78 -6.66
N ALA A 74 15.33 2.23 -5.82
CA ALA A 74 14.95 1.32 -4.74
C ALA A 74 14.09 2.01 -3.66
N LEU A 75 14.35 3.28 -3.34
CA LEU A 75 13.54 4.06 -2.39
C LEU A 75 12.15 4.38 -2.97
N ASP A 76 12.07 4.75 -4.25
CA ASP A 76 10.81 5.00 -4.95
C ASP A 76 9.99 3.72 -5.12
N GLU A 77 10.63 2.59 -5.41
CA GLU A 77 9.97 1.30 -5.46
C GLU A 77 9.48 0.88 -4.07
N ASN A 78 10.28 1.07 -3.01
CA ASN A 78 9.85 0.80 -1.64
C ASN A 78 8.65 1.68 -1.24
N LEU A 79 8.66 2.96 -1.59
CA LEU A 79 7.54 3.88 -1.36
C LEU A 79 6.29 3.46 -2.15
N ARG A 80 6.47 3.00 -3.39
CA ARG A 80 5.38 2.48 -4.23
C ARG A 80 4.76 1.22 -3.60
N LEU A 81 5.60 0.28 -3.19
CA LEU A 81 5.17 -0.95 -2.51
C LEU A 81 4.48 -0.65 -1.18
N GLN A 82 4.97 0.30 -0.39
CA GLN A 82 4.31 0.73 0.84
C GLN A 82 2.94 1.35 0.57
N LYS A 83 2.82 2.19 -0.48
CA LYS A 83 1.52 2.75 -0.89
C LYS A 83 0.55 1.67 -1.37
N GLU A 84 1.04 0.69 -2.11
CA GLU A 84 0.23 -0.44 -2.58
C GLU A 84 -0.23 -1.31 -1.41
N LEU A 85 0.68 -1.67 -0.50
CA LEU A 85 0.33 -2.37 0.74
C LEU A 85 -0.69 -1.60 1.58
N ALA A 86 -0.50 -0.29 1.76
CA ALA A 86 -1.46 0.54 2.49
C ALA A 86 -2.84 0.56 1.80
N LYS A 87 -2.87 0.61 0.47
CA LYS A 87 -4.11 0.55 -0.31
C LYS A 87 -4.78 -0.81 -0.18
N THR A 88 -4.05 -1.90 -0.39
CA THR A 88 -4.56 -3.27 -0.25
C THR A 88 -5.04 -3.56 1.16
N GLN A 89 -4.32 -3.09 2.20
CA GLN A 89 -4.74 -3.22 3.59
C GLN A 89 -6.07 -2.48 3.85
N LYS A 90 -6.23 -1.27 3.28
CA LYS A 90 -7.47 -0.49 3.39
C LYS A 90 -8.63 -1.15 2.64
N GLU A 91 -8.37 -1.72 1.47
CA GLU A 91 -9.36 -2.49 0.71
C GLU A 91 -9.78 -3.74 1.48
N LEU A 92 -8.82 -4.45 2.09
CA LEU A 92 -9.09 -5.63 2.91
C LEU A 92 -9.91 -5.28 4.15
N SER A 93 -9.58 -4.19 4.86
CA SER A 93 -10.36 -3.76 6.03
C SER A 93 -11.78 -3.36 5.63
N SER A 94 -11.94 -2.62 4.53
CA SER A 94 -13.26 -2.26 4.00
C SER A 94 -14.07 -3.50 3.58
N ALA A 95 -13.43 -4.48 2.94
CA ALA A 95 -14.08 -5.72 2.53
C ALA A 95 -14.48 -6.57 3.74
N SER A 96 -13.63 -6.62 4.78
CA SER A 96 -13.94 -7.32 6.04
C SER A 96 -15.13 -6.69 6.74
N GLU A 97 -15.16 -5.35 6.86
CA GLU A 97 -16.32 -4.65 7.44
C GLU A 97 -17.61 -4.88 6.64
N GLN A 98 -17.53 -4.91 5.31
CA GLN A 98 -18.69 -5.21 4.47
C GLN A 98 -19.17 -6.64 4.68
N LEU A 99 -18.26 -7.60 4.73
CA LEU A 99 -18.60 -8.99 5.00
C LEU A 99 -19.25 -9.16 6.38
N GLU A 100 -18.72 -8.51 7.42
CA GLU A 100 -19.30 -8.54 8.77
C GLU A 100 -20.71 -7.93 8.78
N ARG A 101 -20.92 -6.80 8.09
CA ARG A 101 -22.26 -6.21 7.94
C ARG A 101 -23.22 -7.13 7.20
N GLU A 102 -22.79 -7.73 6.09
CA GLU A 102 -23.62 -8.68 5.34
C GLU A 102 -23.93 -9.94 6.15
N GLN A 103 -22.97 -10.46 6.92
CA GLN A 103 -23.22 -11.59 7.81
C GLN A 103 -24.19 -11.23 8.93
N ALA A 104 -24.08 -10.04 9.51
CA ALA A 104 -25.02 -9.57 10.52
C ALA A 104 -26.44 -9.41 9.94
N LEU A 105 -26.55 -8.86 8.73
CA LEU A 105 -27.83 -8.75 8.02
C LEU A 105 -28.43 -10.12 7.72
N ARG A 106 -27.64 -11.05 7.18
CA ARG A 106 -28.10 -12.42 6.90
C ARG A 106 -28.57 -13.15 8.15
N LYS A 107 -27.83 -13.03 9.26
CA LYS A 107 -28.27 -13.61 10.53
C LYS A 107 -29.59 -13.02 10.99
N SER A 108 -29.74 -11.70 10.90
CA SER A 108 -31.00 -11.04 11.24
C SER A 108 -32.17 -11.53 10.36
N GLU A 109 -31.94 -11.71 9.06
CA GLU A 109 -32.95 -12.24 8.12
C GLU A 109 -33.28 -13.72 8.42
N GLU A 110 -32.27 -14.53 8.74
CA GLU A 110 -32.43 -15.93 9.15
C GLU A 110 -33.25 -16.04 10.45
N ASP A 111 -32.90 -15.24 11.46
CA ASP A 111 -33.60 -15.18 12.74
C ASP A 111 -35.05 -14.70 12.57
N GLU A 112 -35.28 -13.67 11.74
CA GLU A 112 -36.63 -13.20 11.39
C GLU A 112 -37.44 -14.32 10.71
N SER A 113 -36.85 -15.02 9.74
CA SER A 113 -37.53 -16.11 9.02
C SER A 113 -37.88 -17.28 9.95
N ALA A 114 -36.98 -17.63 10.88
CA ALA A 114 -37.20 -18.66 11.87
C ALA A 114 -38.33 -18.26 12.84
N ALA A 115 -38.36 -16.99 13.25
CA ALA A 115 -39.41 -16.44 14.10
C ALA A 115 -40.78 -16.43 13.41
N LEU A 116 -40.85 -16.11 12.12
CA LEU A 116 -42.10 -16.18 11.36
C LEU A 116 -42.61 -17.62 11.21
N LEU A 117 -41.71 -18.59 10.99
CA LEU A 117 -42.07 -20.01 10.94
C LEU A 117 -42.55 -20.53 12.30
N SER A 118 -41.93 -20.09 13.39
CA SER A 118 -42.31 -20.46 14.75
C SER A 118 -43.72 -19.93 15.09
N LEU A 119 -44.02 -18.68 14.71
CA LEU A 119 -45.35 -18.07 14.80
C LEU A 119 -46.40 -18.85 13.99
N TYR A 120 -46.06 -19.28 12.77
CA TYR A 120 -46.96 -20.10 11.95
C TYR A 120 -47.28 -21.44 12.63
N SER A 121 -46.27 -22.10 13.21
CA SER A 121 -46.47 -23.34 13.96
C SER A 121 -47.41 -23.16 15.15
N LEU A 122 -47.24 -22.07 15.92
CA LEU A 122 -48.12 -21.74 17.03
C LEU A 122 -49.57 -21.49 16.57
N GLN A 123 -49.76 -20.77 15.46
CA GLN A 123 -51.09 -20.55 14.87
C GLN A 123 -51.77 -21.86 14.48
N GLN A 124 -51.00 -22.82 13.94
CA GLN A 124 -51.53 -24.14 13.58
C GLN A 124 -51.96 -24.94 14.81
N LEU A 125 -51.18 -24.92 15.89
CA LEU A 125 -51.54 -25.56 17.16
C LEU A 125 -52.79 -24.93 17.78
N TYR A 126 -52.87 -23.60 17.74
CA TYR A 126 -54.04 -22.86 18.20
C TYR A 126 -55.29 -23.23 17.40
N ALA A 127 -55.19 -23.31 16.08
CA ALA A 127 -56.28 -23.73 15.20
C ALA A 127 -56.67 -25.21 15.41
N ALA A 128 -55.73 -26.06 15.82
CA ALA A 128 -56.00 -27.45 16.20
C ALA A 128 -56.69 -27.58 17.58
N GLY A 129 -56.78 -26.48 18.35
CA GLY A 129 -57.41 -26.45 19.68
C GLY A 129 -56.56 -27.07 20.79
N ASP A 130 -55.26 -27.30 20.56
CA ASP A 130 -54.35 -27.88 21.54
C ASP A 130 -53.67 -26.78 22.37
N TYR A 131 -54.46 -26.16 23.26
CA TYR A 131 -54.05 -24.98 24.02
C TYR A 131 -52.94 -25.26 25.05
N ALA A 132 -52.89 -26.46 25.62
CA ALA A 132 -51.83 -26.87 26.54
C ALA A 132 -50.46 -26.94 25.85
N LYS A 133 -50.40 -27.47 24.61
CA LYS A 133 -49.16 -27.42 23.82
C LYS A 133 -48.82 -26.02 23.34
N CYS A 134 -49.81 -25.16 23.09
CA CYS A 134 -49.55 -23.77 22.74
C CYS A 134 -48.82 -23.03 23.87
N GLU A 135 -49.21 -23.24 25.13
CA GLU A 135 -48.56 -22.65 26.30
C GLU A 135 -47.09 -23.10 26.41
N GLU A 136 -46.83 -24.41 26.29
CA GLU A 136 -45.46 -24.95 26.32
C GLU A 136 -44.57 -24.37 25.20
N VAL A 137 -45.13 -24.23 23.99
CA VAL A 137 -44.42 -23.65 22.84
C VAL A 137 -44.16 -22.16 23.03
N ILE A 138 -45.11 -21.42 23.62
CA ILE A 138 -44.94 -20.00 23.97
C ILE A 138 -43.80 -19.82 24.97
N ASP A 139 -43.74 -20.65 26.01
CA ASP A 139 -42.66 -20.60 27.00
C ASP A 139 -41.30 -20.90 26.37
N GLN A 140 -41.23 -21.90 25.49
CA GLN A 140 -40.00 -22.22 24.73
C GLN A 140 -39.57 -21.06 23.81
N TYR A 141 -40.51 -20.35 23.20
CA TYR A 141 -40.20 -19.22 22.32
C TYR A 141 -39.70 -18.00 23.10
N GLU A 142 -40.20 -17.78 24.32
CA GLU A 142 -39.72 -16.73 25.22
C GLU A 142 -38.34 -17.06 25.79
N GLU A 143 -38.08 -18.33 26.13
CA GLU A 143 -36.76 -18.77 26.60
C GLU A 143 -35.70 -18.71 25.48
N SER A 144 -36.08 -19.03 24.25
CA SER A 144 -35.18 -19.00 23.08
C SER A 144 -35.00 -17.61 22.47
N GLY A 145 -35.76 -16.60 22.92
CA GLY A 145 -35.69 -15.23 22.39
C GLY A 145 -36.16 -15.08 20.94
N VAL A 146 -36.80 -16.11 20.39
CA VAL A 146 -37.30 -16.13 18.99
C VAL A 146 -38.39 -15.07 18.79
N VAL A 147 -39.12 -14.72 19.86
CA VAL A 147 -40.14 -13.68 19.85
C VAL A 147 -39.54 -12.28 19.60
N ASP A 148 -38.31 -12.02 20.06
CA ASP A 148 -37.66 -10.71 19.92
C ASP A 148 -37.17 -10.46 18.48
N ALA A 149 -36.97 -11.53 17.70
CA ALA A 149 -36.64 -11.46 16.28
C ALA A 149 -37.89 -11.23 15.39
N LEU A 150 -39.10 -11.19 15.96
CA LEU A 150 -40.31 -10.94 15.19
C LEU A 150 -40.38 -9.47 14.73
N PRO A 151 -40.77 -9.22 13.47
CA PRO A 151 -41.03 -7.86 12.98
C PRO A 151 -42.11 -7.17 13.81
N THR A 152 -41.77 -5.97 14.30
CA THR A 152 -42.68 -5.09 15.03
C THR A 152 -43.61 -4.33 14.09
N GLU A 153 -43.12 -4.01 12.88
CA GLU A 153 -43.89 -3.33 11.85
C GLU A 153 -44.56 -4.33 10.90
N SER A 154 -45.71 -3.93 10.38
CA SER A 154 -46.39 -4.64 9.30
C SER A 154 -46.09 -3.95 7.98
N THR A 155 -45.94 -4.74 6.92
CA THR A 155 -45.78 -4.23 5.54
C THR A 155 -47.04 -3.54 5.02
N ASP A 156 -48.20 -3.78 5.65
CA ASP A 156 -49.47 -3.12 5.33
C ASP A 156 -50.13 -2.60 6.61
N ALA A 157 -50.53 -1.33 6.60
CA ALA A 157 -51.22 -0.69 7.73
C ALA A 157 -52.57 -1.36 8.05
N ALA A 158 -53.13 -2.14 7.14
CA ALA A 158 -54.34 -2.92 7.34
C ALA A 158 -54.11 -4.31 7.96
N VAL A 159 -52.85 -4.74 8.10
CA VAL A 159 -52.47 -6.08 8.61
C VAL A 159 -51.79 -5.93 9.96
N VAL A 160 -52.24 -6.72 10.95
CA VAL A 160 -51.66 -6.77 12.30
C VAL A 160 -50.21 -7.28 12.20
N SER A 161 -49.26 -6.62 12.87
CA SER A 161 -47.86 -7.04 12.78
C SER A 161 -47.63 -8.43 13.40
N PRO A 162 -46.61 -9.19 12.94
CA PRO A 162 -46.33 -10.53 13.46
C PRO A 162 -46.21 -10.59 14.98
N LEU A 163 -45.55 -9.61 15.59
CA LEU A 163 -45.43 -9.52 17.05
C LEU A 163 -46.79 -9.28 17.73
N GLN A 164 -47.61 -8.36 17.20
CA GLN A 164 -48.95 -8.12 17.74
C GLN A 164 -49.84 -9.37 17.60
N ARG A 165 -49.70 -10.11 16.50
CA ARG A 165 -50.42 -11.36 16.29
C ARG A 165 -50.01 -12.41 17.32
N TYR A 166 -48.71 -12.52 17.62
CA TYR A 166 -48.21 -13.41 18.68
C TYR A 166 -48.84 -13.07 20.05
N GLN A 167 -48.87 -11.79 20.41
CA GLN A 167 -49.48 -11.34 21.67
C GLN A 167 -50.97 -11.71 21.75
N GLN A 168 -51.73 -11.50 20.67
CA GLN A 168 -53.13 -11.91 20.59
C GLN A 168 -53.33 -13.41 20.75
N LEU A 169 -52.44 -14.23 20.17
CA LEU A 169 -52.46 -15.69 20.32
C LEU A 169 -52.19 -16.07 21.78
N LYS A 170 -51.19 -15.47 22.42
CA LYS A 170 -50.86 -15.71 23.83
C LYS A 170 -52.06 -15.41 24.75
N GLU A 171 -52.69 -14.25 24.56
CA GLU A 171 -53.90 -13.88 25.31
C GLU A 171 -55.07 -14.82 25.05
N GLY A 172 -55.29 -15.22 23.79
CA GLY A 172 -56.34 -16.15 23.41
C GLY A 172 -56.16 -17.54 24.01
N VAL A 173 -54.94 -18.07 24.02
CA VAL A 173 -54.60 -19.35 24.67
C VAL A 173 -54.90 -19.28 26.17
N ALA A 174 -54.45 -18.20 26.84
CA ALA A 174 -54.70 -18.02 28.27
C ALA A 174 -56.20 -17.96 28.61
N GLN A 175 -57.00 -17.26 27.81
CA GLN A 175 -58.46 -17.21 27.99
C GLN A 175 -59.10 -18.58 27.79
N LYS A 176 -58.72 -19.32 26.74
CA LYS A 176 -59.29 -20.65 26.45
C LYS A 176 -58.92 -21.69 27.51
N MET A 177 -57.72 -21.61 28.06
CA MET A 177 -57.29 -22.45 29.18
C MET A 177 -58.05 -22.12 30.46
N ALA A 178 -58.31 -20.83 30.73
CA ALA A 178 -59.13 -20.42 31.88
C ALA A 178 -60.59 -20.90 31.74
N GLU A 179 -61.19 -20.76 30.55
CA GLU A 179 -62.54 -21.27 30.25
C GLU A 179 -62.61 -22.80 30.37
N ALA A 180 -61.54 -23.53 30.06
CA ALA A 180 -61.50 -24.99 30.18
C ALA A 180 -61.29 -25.49 31.62
N ALA A 181 -60.89 -24.59 32.54
CA ALA A 181 -60.69 -24.89 33.95
C ALA A 181 -61.92 -24.56 34.82
N GLU A 182 -62.93 -23.89 34.27
CA GLU A 182 -64.22 -23.56 34.89
C GLU A 182 -65.29 -24.64 34.61
#